data_AF-A0A933CP65-F1
#
_entry.id   AF-A0A933CP65-F1
#
_cell.length_a   1.000
_cell.length_b   1.000
_cell.length_c   1.000
_cell.angle_alpha   90.00
_cell.angle_beta   90.00
_cell.angle_gamma   90.00
#
_symmetry.space_group_name_H-M   'P 1'
#
loop_
_entity.id
_entity.type
_entity.pdbx_description
1 polymer ?
#
loop_
_entity_poly.entity_id
_entity_poly.type
_entity_poly.pdbx_seq_one_letter_code
_entity_poly.pdbx_strand_id
1 'polypeptide(L)'
;MPLKLHPNVYASGSVPQGWTPSRGATLKYPVRNRAVLRELRRLRVGLWKKVIKQRNVGEVHYFEHESGTVAGVKFFSRAVTP
;
A
#
# COMPACT_ATOMS: atom_id res chain seq x y z
N MET A 1 -9.15 -12.88 0.06
CA MET A 1 -7.69 -13.11 0.17
C MET A 1 -7.20 -12.60 1.51
N PRO A 2 -6.47 -13.40 2.30
CA PRO A 2 -5.84 -12.92 3.53
C PRO A 2 -4.79 -11.86 3.21
N LEU A 3 -4.79 -10.78 3.98
CA LEU A 3 -3.76 -9.75 3.91
C LEU A 3 -2.47 -10.31 4.52
N LYS A 4 -1.33 -10.06 3.90
CA LYS A 4 -0.01 -10.43 4.44
C LYS A 4 0.72 -9.19 4.93
N LEU A 5 1.42 -9.31 6.05
CA LEU A 5 2.24 -8.25 6.62
C LEU A 5 3.64 -8.30 6.00
N HIS A 6 4.17 -7.14 5.60
CA HIS A 6 5.50 -7.00 5.02
C HIS A 6 6.26 -5.84 5.70
N PRO A 7 7.60 -5.90 5.77
CA PRO A 7 8.41 -4.80 6.29
C PRO A 7 8.24 -3.49 5.51
N ASN A 8 8.06 -3.57 4.19
CA ASN A 8 7.84 -2.43 3.30
C ASN A 8 7.18 -2.87 1.98
N VAL A 9 6.88 -1.92 1.10
CA VAL A 9 6.18 -2.20 -0.18
C VAL A 9 6.98 -3.07 -1.14
N TYR A 10 8.32 -3.01 -1.12
CA TYR A 10 9.18 -3.81 -2.00
C TYR A 10 9.23 -5.27 -1.54
N ALA A 11 9.25 -5.50 -0.24
CA ALA A 11 9.20 -6.84 0.36
C ALA A 11 7.87 -7.58 0.10
N SER A 12 6.88 -6.93 -0.51
CA SER A 12 5.62 -7.58 -0.91
C SER A 12 5.73 -8.40 -2.19
N GLY A 13 6.73 -8.13 -3.04
CA GLY A 13 6.82 -8.70 -4.40
C GLY A 13 5.81 -8.13 -5.40
N SER A 14 4.84 -7.31 -4.96
CA SER A 14 3.82 -6.72 -5.83
C SER A 14 4.29 -5.48 -6.59
N VAL A 15 5.40 -4.87 -6.17
CA VAL A 15 5.91 -3.62 -6.75
C VAL A 15 7.04 -3.96 -7.73
N PRO A 16 6.99 -3.50 -9.00
CA PRO A 16 8.03 -3.80 -9.96
C PRO A 16 9.38 -3.22 -9.56
N GLN A 17 10.45 -3.95 -9.88
CA GLN A 17 11.82 -3.53 -9.62
C GLN A 17 12.11 -2.20 -10.33
N GLY A 18 12.75 -1.26 -9.63
CA GLY A 18 13.03 0.08 -10.17
C GLY A 18 11.85 1.06 -10.10
N TRP A 19 10.69 0.65 -9.58
CA TRP A 19 9.67 1.62 -9.17
C TRP A 19 10.20 2.43 -7.99
N THR A 20 10.25 3.74 -8.13
CA THR A 20 10.57 4.67 -7.04
C THR A 20 9.38 5.58 -6.80
N PRO A 21 9.09 6.03 -5.57
CA PRO A 21 8.01 6.98 -5.35
C PRO A 21 8.44 8.40 -5.78
N SER A 22 7.54 9.17 -6.41
CA SER A 22 7.80 10.60 -6.62
C SER A 22 7.67 11.39 -5.32
N ARG A 23 8.58 12.34 -5.07
CA ARG A 23 8.48 13.28 -3.95
C ARG A 23 7.20 14.12 -4.14
N GLY A 24 6.27 14.05 -3.18
CA GLY A 24 5.06 14.88 -3.16
C GLY A 24 3.74 14.19 -3.56
N ALA A 25 3.77 13.04 -4.26
CA ALA A 25 2.53 12.36 -4.72
C ALA A 25 2.11 11.18 -3.81
N THR A 26 2.10 11.40 -2.49
CA THR A 26 1.64 10.39 -1.52
C THR A 26 0.33 10.84 -0.90
N LEU A 27 -0.74 10.10 -1.17
CA LEU A 27 -2.02 10.29 -0.50
C LEU A 27 -2.12 9.32 0.68
N LYS A 28 -2.47 9.82 1.86
CA LYS A 28 -2.67 9.01 3.07
C LYS A 28 -4.03 9.31 3.68
N TYR A 29 -4.82 8.27 3.92
CA TYR A 29 -6.15 8.39 4.53
C TYR A 29 -6.37 7.35 5.62
N PRO A 30 -7.15 7.65 6.68
CA PRO A 30 -7.58 6.64 7.64
C PRO A 30 -8.34 5.49 6.95
N VAL A 31 -8.18 4.26 7.43
CA VAL A 31 -8.94 3.12 6.91
C VAL A 31 -10.39 3.20 7.43
N ARG A 32 -11.30 3.66 6.58
CA ARG A 32 -12.74 3.82 6.93
C ARG A 32 -13.54 2.52 6.84
N ASN A 33 -13.11 1.56 6.02
CA ASN A 33 -13.80 0.28 5.90
C ASN A 33 -13.51 -0.58 7.15
N ARG A 34 -14.56 -0.78 7.97
CA ARG A 34 -14.45 -1.51 9.26
C ARG A 34 -14.03 -2.97 9.09
N ALA A 35 -14.49 -3.65 8.05
CA ALA A 35 -14.10 -5.03 7.79
C ALA A 35 -12.60 -5.13 7.47
N VAL A 36 -12.11 -4.24 6.61
CA VAL A 36 -10.68 -4.16 6.28
C VAL A 36 -9.85 -3.79 7.51
N LEU A 37 -10.28 -2.80 8.30
CA LEU A 37 -9.58 -2.40 9.52
C LEU A 37 -9.49 -3.56 10.54
N ARG A 38 -10.54 -4.37 10.66
CA ARG A 38 -10.54 -5.55 11.52
C ARG A 38 -9.49 -6.57 11.07
N GLU A 39 -9.42 -6.88 9.77
CA GLU A 39 -8.40 -7.80 9.25
C GLU A 39 -6.98 -7.25 9.43
N LEU A 40 -6.78 -5.95 9.20
CA LEU A 40 -5.48 -5.30 9.42
C LEU A 40 -5.07 -5.36 10.90
N ARG A 41 -6.00 -5.14 11.82
CA ARG A 41 -5.75 -5.25 13.27
C ARG A 41 -5.47 -6.67 13.75
N ARG A 42 -5.98 -7.70 13.05
CA ARG A 42 -5.60 -9.10 13.29
C ARG A 42 -4.15 -9.38 12.92
N LEU A 43 -3.60 -8.69 11.90
CA LEU A 43 -2.18 -8.79 11.56
C LEU A 43 -1.30 -8.05 12.55
N ARG A 44 -1.69 -6.83 12.91
CA ARG A 44 -0.99 -6.02 13.91
C ARG A 44 -1.94 -4.99 14.51
N VAL A 45 -2.05 -5.00 15.84
CA VAL A 45 -2.85 -4.02 16.58
C VAL A 45 -2.20 -2.64 16.44
N GLY A 46 -3.02 -1.62 16.17
CA GLY A 46 -2.60 -0.23 16.09
C GLY A 46 -3.35 0.57 15.04
N LEU A 47 -2.76 1.72 14.68
CA LEU A 47 -3.30 2.61 13.66
C LEU A 47 -2.87 2.19 12.25
N TRP A 48 -3.85 2.20 11.35
CA TRP A 48 -3.67 1.86 9.95
C TRP A 48 -4.16 2.98 9.04
N LYS A 49 -3.40 3.25 7.98
CA LYS A 49 -3.73 4.22 6.93
C LYS A 49 -3.70 3.54 5.57
N LYS A 50 -4.65 3.88 4.69
CA LYS A 50 -4.52 3.58 3.27
C LYS A 50 -3.55 4.58 2.66
N VAL A 51 -2.56 4.08 1.93
CA VAL A 51 -1.57 4.88 1.23
C VAL A 51 -1.66 4.60 -0.25
N ILE A 52 -1.68 5.66 -1.05
CA ILE A 52 -1.59 5.62 -2.50
C ILE A 52 -0.36 6.43 -2.89
N LYS A 53 0.56 5.80 -3.62
CA LYS A 53 1.74 6.44 -4.18
C LYS A 53 1.71 6.31 -5.69
N GLN A 54 1.82 7.43 -6.38
CA GLN A 54 1.81 7.47 -7.84
C GLN A 54 3.23 7.68 -8.39
N ARG A 55 3.49 7.12 -9.58
CA ARG A 55 4.60 7.53 -10.47
C ARG A 55 4.26 7.20 -11.93
N ASN A 56 4.94 7.85 -12.88
CA ASN A 56 4.98 7.62 -14.34
C ASN A 56 4.37 6.29 -14.85
N VAL A 57 4.84 5.13 -14.37
CA VAL A 57 4.42 3.80 -14.88
C VAL A 57 3.23 3.18 -14.16
N GLY A 58 2.75 3.78 -13.06
CA GLY A 58 1.65 3.25 -12.28
C GLY A 58 1.59 3.72 -10.82
N GLU A 59 0.61 3.20 -10.10
CA GLU A 59 0.32 3.53 -8.71
C GLU A 59 0.46 2.30 -7.82
N VAL A 60 0.99 2.49 -6.61
CA VAL A 60 1.03 1.47 -5.56
C VAL A 60 0.03 1.86 -4.48
N HIS A 61 -0.93 0.98 -4.24
CA HIS A 61 -1.91 1.12 -3.16
C HIS A 61 -1.58 0.09 -2.09
N TYR A 62 -1.53 0.53 -0.82
CA TYR A 62 -1.22 -0.34 0.30
C TYR A 62 -1.82 0.19 1.61
N PHE A 63 -1.81 -0.63 2.65
CA PHE A 63 -2.09 -0.20 4.01
C PHE A 63 -0.80 -0.07 4.79
N GLU A 64 -0.61 1.04 5.49
CA GLU A 64 0.58 1.34 6.30
C GLU A 64 0.17 1.38 7.77
N HIS A 65 0.88 0.60 8.58
CA HIS A 65 0.79 0.63 10.03
C HIS A 65 1.66 1.75 10.59
N GLU A 66 1.34 2.27 11.77
CA GLU A 66 2.15 3.31 12.44
C GLU A 66 3.60 2.90 12.71
N SER A 67 3.90 1.60 12.79
CA SER A 67 5.27 1.07 12.90
C SER A 67 6.04 1.02 11.57
N GLY A 68 5.43 1.43 10.45
CA GLY A 68 6.03 1.40 9.12
C GLY A 68 5.86 0.09 8.33
N THR A 69 5.33 -0.97 8.94
CA THR A 69 4.99 -2.21 8.22
C THR A 69 3.79 -2.01 7.31
N VAL A 70 3.71 -2.78 6.23
CA VAL A 70 2.65 -2.64 5.22
C VAL A 70 1.87 -3.93 5.00
N ALA A 71 0.64 -3.81 4.50
CA ALA A 71 -0.17 -4.93 4.09
C ALA A 71 -0.99 -4.62 2.84
N GLY A 72 -1.39 -5.66 2.10
CA GLY A 72 -2.29 -5.53 0.94
C GLY A 72 -1.72 -4.70 -0.20
N VAL A 73 -0.41 -4.78 -0.43
CA VAL A 73 0.29 -4.02 -1.47
C VAL A 73 -0.17 -4.48 -2.85
N LYS A 74 -0.64 -3.53 -3.66
CA LYS A 74 -1.07 -3.74 -5.05
C LYS A 74 -0.47 -2.67 -5.94
N PHE A 75 0.08 -3.10 -7.07
CA PHE A 75 0.51 -2.21 -8.14
C PHE A 75 -0.56 -2.15 -9.23
N PHE A 76 -0.83 -0.94 -9.70
CA PHE A 76 -1.73 -0.65 -10.81
C PHE A 76 -0.92 0.03 -11.90
N SER A 77 -0.66 -0.65 -13.00
CA SER A 77 0.01 -0.04 -14.16
C SER A 77 -0.87 1.04 -14.77
N ARG A 78 -0.26 2.18 -15.12
CA ARG A 78 -0.95 3.17 -15.94
C ARG A 78 -0.88 2.65 -17.38
N ALA A 79 -2.03 2.27 -17.96
CA ALA A 79 -2.07 1.92 -19.37
C ALA A 79 -1.62 3.15 -20.17
N VAL A 80 -0.56 3.00 -20.97
CA VAL A 80 -0.27 3.94 -22.05
C VAL A 80 -1.26 3.58 -23.14
N THR A 81 -2.38 4.30 -23.21
CA THR A 81 -3.22 4.25 -24.40
C THR A 81 -2.40 4.88 -25.53
N PRO A 82 -2.12 4.16 -26.64
CA PRO A 82 -1.42 4.73 -27.78
C PRO A 82 -2.19 5.88 -28.44
#